data_AF-A0A8T2NIB7-F1
#
_entry.id   AF-A0A8T2NIB7-F1
#
_cell.length_a   1.000
_cell.length_b   1.000
_cell.length_c   1.000
_cell.angle_alpha   90.00
_cell.angle_beta   90.00
_cell.angle_gamma   90.00
#
_symmetry.space_group_name_H-M   'P 1'
#
loop_
_entity.id
_entity.type
_entity.pdbx_description
1 polymer ?
#
loop_
_entity_poly.entity_id
_entity_poly.type
_entity_poly.pdbx_seq_one_letter_code
_entity_poly.pdbx_strand_id
1 'polypeptide(L)'
;MLLSTQIVFVKMLLQVCISNIRSILVSSLEKVFCWMGMSAGAGRAARIAHRGEVVKKADKRTSSPGTVTPTSVNYHFTRQCNYKCGFCFHTAKTSFVLPIDEAKRGLRLLKESGEYLDILAISCDSFDEDTNKLIGRAQGRKSHLDNLYRVQNWCKQYKVAFKINSVINSFNVEEDMRDHISELSPVRWKVFQCLVIEGENAGENALREAERFVISDQQFQDFLERHSDVTCLVPESNQKMRDSYLILDEYMRFLDCREGRKDPSKSILDVGVENAIQFSGFDEKMFLKRGGKYTWSKADMRLEW
;
A
#
# COMPACT_ATOMS: atom_id res chain seq x y z
N MET A 1 2.50 -58.28 -12.54
CA MET A 1 2.69 -56.82 -12.30
C MET A 1 1.56 -56.15 -11.51
N LEU A 2 0.43 -56.82 -11.21
CA LEU A 2 -0.69 -56.22 -10.46
C LEU A 2 -0.61 -56.36 -8.92
N LEU A 3 0.13 -57.35 -8.38
CA LEU A 3 0.31 -57.51 -6.92
C LEU A 3 1.34 -56.52 -6.32
N SER A 4 2.32 -56.06 -7.10
CA SER A 4 3.36 -55.14 -6.62
C SER A 4 2.85 -53.72 -6.38
N THR A 5 1.87 -53.27 -7.17
CA THR A 5 1.28 -51.92 -7.06
C THR A 5 0.32 -51.78 -5.88
N GLN A 6 -0.44 -52.82 -5.53
CA GLN A 6 -1.30 -52.80 -4.35
C GLN A 6 -0.51 -52.77 -3.04
N ILE A 7 0.63 -53.49 -2.96
CA ILE A 7 1.50 -53.48 -1.78
C ILE A 7 2.14 -52.10 -1.55
N VAL A 8 2.51 -51.40 -2.61
CA VAL A 8 3.06 -50.03 -2.53
C VAL A 8 2.00 -49.04 -2.01
N PHE A 9 0.75 -49.17 -2.48
CA PHE A 9 -0.34 -48.31 -2.05
C PHE A 9 -0.71 -48.52 -0.57
N VAL A 10 -0.77 -49.77 -0.12
CA VAL A 10 -1.01 -50.11 1.30
C VAL A 10 0.13 -49.60 2.19
N LYS A 11 1.39 -49.71 1.75
CA LYS A 11 2.54 -49.14 2.48
C LYS A 11 2.45 -47.62 2.59
N MET A 12 2.07 -46.91 1.53
CA MET A 12 1.90 -45.45 1.58
C MET A 12 0.78 -45.04 2.54
N LEU A 13 -0.36 -45.73 2.53
CA LEU A 13 -1.46 -45.46 3.45
C LEU A 13 -1.07 -45.73 4.91
N LEU A 14 -0.38 -46.83 5.20
CA LEU A 14 0.15 -47.11 6.54
C LEU A 14 1.14 -46.03 7.01
N GLN A 15 2.00 -45.55 6.11
CA GLN A 15 3.00 -44.53 6.44
C GLN A 15 2.36 -43.17 6.73
N VAL A 16 1.29 -42.80 6.02
CA VAL A 16 0.48 -41.61 6.31
C VAL A 16 -0.26 -41.76 7.64
N CYS A 17 -0.85 -42.91 7.92
CA CYS A 17 -1.51 -43.18 9.21
C CYS A 17 -0.53 -43.11 10.39
N ILE A 18 0.66 -43.70 10.27
CA ILE A 18 1.70 -43.66 11.31
C ILE A 18 2.20 -42.22 11.54
N SER A 19 2.36 -41.43 10.47
CA SER A 19 2.76 -40.02 10.57
C SER A 19 1.72 -39.18 11.30
N ASN A 20 0.43 -39.35 10.96
CA ASN A 20 -0.66 -38.62 11.59
C ASN A 20 -0.83 -39.00 13.07
N ILE A 21 -0.69 -40.29 13.42
CA ILE A 21 -0.75 -40.75 14.83
C ILE A 21 0.44 -40.18 15.62
N ARG A 22 1.66 -40.16 15.05
CA ARG A 22 2.83 -39.55 15.69
C ARG A 22 2.62 -38.04 15.93
N SER A 23 2.09 -37.31 14.96
CA SER A 23 1.80 -35.88 15.09
C SER A 23 0.78 -35.59 16.20
N ILE A 24 -0.29 -36.38 16.28
CA ILE A 24 -1.31 -36.25 17.32
C ILE A 24 -0.74 -36.58 18.70
N LEU A 25 0.09 -37.62 18.83
CA LEU A 25 0.74 -37.99 20.09
C LEU A 25 1.75 -36.93 20.55
N VAL A 26 2.56 -36.37 19.65
CA VAL A 26 3.52 -35.29 19.98
C VAL A 26 2.78 -34.04 20.43
N SER A 27 1.73 -33.62 19.71
CA SER A 27 0.92 -32.45 20.10
C SER A 27 0.21 -32.64 21.45
N SER A 28 -0.18 -33.88 21.77
CA SER A 28 -0.82 -34.20 23.04
C SER A 28 0.19 -34.22 24.19
N LEU A 29 1.41 -34.74 23.97
CA LEU A 29 2.48 -34.75 24.96
C LEU A 29 3.00 -33.34 25.26
N GLU A 30 3.20 -32.49 24.26
CA GLU A 30 3.61 -31.08 24.46
C GLU A 30 2.60 -30.29 25.29
N LYS A 31 1.30 -30.53 25.07
CA LYS A 31 0.23 -29.91 25.87
C LYS A 31 0.23 -30.40 27.31
N VAL A 32 0.51 -31.68 27.56
CA VAL A 32 0.63 -32.24 28.92
C VAL A 32 1.85 -31.69 29.65
N PHE A 33 3.01 -31.57 28.98
CA PHE A 33 4.22 -30.99 29.57
C PHE A 33 4.06 -29.51 29.93
N CYS A 34 3.34 -28.74 29.11
CA CYS A 34 3.05 -27.34 29.38
C CYS A 34 2.05 -27.16 30.55
N TRP A 35 1.10 -28.10 30.70
CA TRP A 35 0.09 -28.08 31.77
C TRP A 35 0.65 -28.52 33.13
N MET A 36 1.66 -29.40 33.15
CA MET A 36 2.27 -29.91 34.39
C MET A 36 3.36 -29.02 34.99
N GLY A 37 3.72 -27.88 34.37
CA GLY A 37 4.58 -26.86 34.99
C GLY A 37 6.00 -27.32 35.36
N MET A 38 6.52 -28.40 34.76
CA MET A 38 7.84 -28.95 35.07
C MET A 38 8.91 -28.39 34.12
N SER A 39 9.34 -27.15 34.38
CA SER A 39 10.58 -26.62 33.82
C SER A 39 11.74 -26.96 34.78
N ALA A 40 12.57 -27.94 34.40
CA ALA A 40 13.76 -28.33 35.15
C ALA A 40 14.77 -27.16 35.21
N GLY A 41 15.08 -26.70 36.42
CA GLY A 41 16.10 -25.69 36.70
C GLY A 41 17.43 -26.28 37.16
N ALA A 42 18.52 -25.66 36.74
CA ALA A 42 19.85 -25.68 37.35
C ALA A 42 20.57 -24.39 36.92
N GLY A 43 21.25 -23.59 37.76
CA GLY A 43 21.59 -23.70 39.17
C GLY A 43 22.00 -22.33 39.75
N ARG A 44 22.18 -22.30 41.07
CA ARG A 44 22.48 -21.14 41.93
C ARG A 44 23.90 -20.59 41.71
N ALA A 45 24.05 -19.26 41.84
CA ALA A 45 25.23 -18.65 42.46
C ALA A 45 24.93 -17.26 43.07
N ALA A 46 25.22 -17.15 44.38
CA ALA A 46 25.60 -16.03 45.24
C ALA A 46 25.02 -14.60 45.05
N ARG A 47 24.40 -14.12 46.13
CA ARG A 47 24.09 -12.70 46.41
C ARG A 47 25.36 -11.95 46.84
N ILE A 48 25.67 -10.84 46.18
CA ILE A 48 26.44 -9.73 46.75
C ILE A 48 25.63 -8.45 46.48
N ALA A 49 25.28 -7.74 47.55
CA ALA A 49 24.55 -6.49 47.50
C ALA A 49 25.53 -5.36 47.11
N HIS A 50 25.31 -4.75 45.95
CA HIS A 50 25.87 -3.44 45.63
C HIS A 50 24.77 -2.54 45.09
N ARG A 51 24.67 -1.37 45.73
CA ARG A 51 23.71 -0.28 45.52
C ARG A 51 23.84 0.21 44.07
N GLY A 52 22.84 -0.08 43.23
CA GLY A 52 22.83 0.27 41.81
C GLY A 52 22.07 1.57 41.53
N GLU A 53 22.77 2.54 40.95
CA GLU A 53 22.19 3.67 40.23
C GLU A 53 21.31 3.18 39.07
N VAL A 54 20.19 3.87 38.83
CA VAL A 54 19.27 3.58 37.73
C VAL A 54 19.90 4.06 36.42
N VAL A 55 20.69 3.18 35.79
CA VAL A 55 21.09 3.35 34.39
C VAL A 55 20.01 2.70 33.52
N LYS A 56 19.29 3.54 32.76
CA LYS A 56 18.35 3.11 31.72
C LYS A 56 19.11 2.23 30.71
N LYS A 57 18.86 0.92 30.76
CA LYS A 57 19.39 -0.02 29.78
C LYS A 57 18.65 0.19 28.47
N ALA A 58 19.25 0.98 27.57
CA ALA A 58 18.83 1.07 26.19
C ALA A 58 18.86 -0.35 25.59
N ASP A 59 17.70 -0.81 25.15
CA ASP A 59 17.55 -2.07 24.43
C ASP A 59 18.25 -1.92 23.07
N LYS A 60 19.53 -2.32 23.02
CA LYS A 60 20.27 -2.48 21.77
C LYS A 60 19.70 -3.71 21.05
N ARG A 61 18.58 -3.52 20.36
CA ARG A 61 18.26 -4.35 19.21
C ARG A 61 19.37 -4.13 18.19
N THR A 62 20.17 -5.16 17.99
CA THR A 62 21.08 -5.27 16.85
C THR A 62 20.22 -5.14 15.60
N SER A 63 20.30 -3.98 14.94
CA SER A 63 19.68 -3.74 13.65
C SER A 63 20.32 -4.67 12.63
N SER A 64 19.59 -5.71 12.24
CA SER A 64 19.80 -6.39 10.97
C SER A 64 19.72 -5.37 9.83
N PRO A 65 20.41 -5.58 8.69
CA PRO A 65 20.33 -4.65 7.58
C PRO A 65 18.88 -4.53 7.10
N GLY A 66 18.30 -3.34 7.26
CA GLY A 66 17.18 -2.81 6.45
C GLY A 66 15.91 -3.64 6.33
N THR A 67 15.28 -4.07 7.42
CA THR A 67 13.89 -4.59 7.33
C THR A 67 12.92 -3.44 7.05
N VAL A 68 12.58 -3.26 5.76
CA VAL A 68 11.55 -2.30 5.32
C VAL A 68 10.23 -2.69 5.97
N THR A 69 9.70 -1.81 6.81
CA THR A 69 8.36 -2.00 7.39
C THR A 69 7.35 -1.32 6.47
N PRO A 70 6.34 -2.03 5.93
CA PRO A 70 5.36 -1.47 5.02
C PRO A 70 4.35 -0.59 5.77
N THR A 71 4.77 0.62 6.14
CA THR A 71 3.91 1.50 6.95
C THR A 71 2.76 2.12 6.16
N SER A 72 2.87 2.21 4.82
CA SER A 72 1.83 2.71 3.93
C SER A 72 1.93 2.02 2.58
N VAL A 73 0.92 1.23 2.22
CA VAL A 73 0.88 0.47 0.96
C VAL A 73 -0.32 0.88 0.12
N ASN A 74 -0.10 1.10 -1.18
CA ASN A 74 -1.16 1.35 -2.16
C ASN A 74 -1.51 0.03 -2.80
N TYR A 75 -2.68 -0.53 -2.47
CA TYR A 75 -3.14 -1.79 -3.04
C TYR A 75 -4.11 -1.55 -4.20
N HIS A 76 -3.65 -1.83 -5.41
CA HIS A 76 -4.46 -1.84 -6.62
C HIS A 76 -5.06 -3.23 -6.85
N PHE A 77 -6.14 -3.53 -6.13
CA PHE A 77 -6.80 -4.84 -6.16
C PHE A 77 -7.42 -5.23 -7.52
N THR A 78 -7.58 -4.26 -8.42
CA THR A 78 -8.05 -4.47 -9.79
C THR A 78 -7.42 -3.44 -10.71
N ARG A 79 -7.14 -3.86 -11.95
CA ARG A 79 -6.78 -2.96 -13.05
C ARG A 79 -7.99 -2.52 -13.87
N GLN A 80 -9.16 -3.09 -13.61
CA GLN A 80 -10.39 -2.68 -14.28
C GLN A 80 -10.76 -1.26 -13.85
N CYS A 81 -10.90 -0.38 -14.83
CA CYS A 81 -11.29 0.99 -14.61
C CYS A 81 -12.40 1.36 -15.59
N ASN A 82 -13.44 2.00 -15.07
CA ASN A 82 -14.56 2.53 -15.85
C ASN A 82 -14.30 3.96 -16.38
N TYR A 83 -13.16 4.54 -16.05
CA TYR A 83 -12.64 5.79 -16.60
C TYR A 83 -11.61 5.53 -17.70
N LYS A 84 -11.31 6.57 -18.49
CA LYS A 84 -10.39 6.49 -19.64
C LYS A 84 -9.31 7.57 -19.58
N CYS A 85 -8.80 7.86 -18.38
CA CYS A 85 -7.81 8.92 -18.20
C CYS A 85 -6.62 8.72 -19.15
N GLY A 86 -6.27 9.76 -19.90
CA GLY A 86 -5.24 9.67 -20.94
C GLY A 86 -3.82 9.52 -20.38
N PHE A 87 -3.56 10.05 -19.18
CA PHE A 87 -2.29 9.91 -18.46
C PHE A 87 -2.25 8.69 -17.52
N CYS A 88 -3.25 7.80 -17.55
CA CYS A 88 -3.35 6.70 -16.59
C CYS A 88 -2.10 5.80 -16.61
N PHE A 89 -1.32 5.84 -15.54
CA PHE A 89 -0.09 5.05 -15.38
C PHE A 89 -0.29 3.66 -14.77
N HIS A 90 -1.53 3.21 -14.58
CA HIS A 90 -1.88 1.87 -14.07
C HIS A 90 -3.07 1.33 -14.88
N THR A 91 -2.76 0.94 -16.11
CA THR A 91 -3.75 0.64 -17.15
C THR A 91 -4.36 -0.75 -16.99
N ALA A 92 -5.51 -0.94 -17.63
CA ALA A 92 -6.33 -2.17 -17.63
C ALA A 92 -5.69 -3.31 -18.44
N LYS A 93 -4.44 -3.66 -18.12
CA LYS A 93 -3.68 -4.74 -18.77
C LYS A 93 -4.22 -6.13 -18.44
N THR A 94 -4.89 -6.26 -17.30
CA THR A 94 -5.48 -7.51 -16.84
C THR A 94 -6.92 -7.25 -16.40
N SER A 95 -7.76 -8.28 -16.52
CA SER A 95 -9.10 -8.30 -15.94
C SER A 95 -9.14 -9.04 -14.60
N PHE A 96 -7.99 -9.49 -14.11
CA PHE A 96 -7.88 -10.29 -12.90
C PHE A 96 -8.31 -9.49 -11.66
N VAL A 97 -9.07 -10.15 -10.80
CA VAL A 97 -9.44 -9.67 -9.48
C VAL A 97 -9.24 -10.85 -8.54
N LEU A 98 -8.47 -10.63 -7.48
CA LEU A 98 -8.20 -11.64 -6.48
C LEU A 98 -9.51 -12.08 -5.79
N PRO A 99 -9.75 -13.40 -5.58
CA PRO A 99 -10.91 -13.86 -4.81
C PRO A 99 -10.97 -13.19 -3.44
N ILE A 100 -12.18 -12.87 -2.97
CA ILE A 100 -12.39 -12.03 -1.79
C ILE A 100 -11.70 -12.58 -0.53
N ASP A 101 -11.63 -13.91 -0.36
CA ASP A 101 -11.01 -14.54 0.80
C ASP A 101 -9.49 -14.43 0.78
N GLU A 102 -8.88 -14.50 -0.40
CA GLU A 102 -7.45 -14.25 -0.59
C GLU A 102 -7.12 -12.77 -0.42
N ALA A 103 -7.98 -11.87 -0.93
CA ALA A 103 -7.84 -10.43 -0.69
C ALA A 103 -7.87 -10.10 0.80
N LYS A 104 -8.80 -10.69 1.56
CA LYS A 104 -8.84 -10.57 3.02
C LYS A 104 -7.60 -11.17 3.70
N ARG A 105 -7.07 -12.29 3.19
CA ARG A 105 -5.84 -12.89 3.71
C ARG A 105 -4.64 -11.96 3.52
N GLY A 106 -4.44 -11.39 2.33
CA GLY A 106 -3.34 -10.46 2.13
C GLY A 106 -3.49 -9.15 2.90
N LEU A 107 -4.72 -8.62 3.03
CA LEU A 107 -4.97 -7.46 3.90
C LEU A 107 -4.63 -7.76 5.37
N ARG A 108 -4.86 -8.99 5.85
CA ARG A 108 -4.42 -9.43 7.19
C ARG A 108 -2.90 -9.48 7.30
N LEU A 109 -2.20 -10.07 6.32
CA LEU A 109 -0.73 -10.09 6.31
C LEU A 109 -0.15 -8.67 6.34
N LEU A 110 -0.74 -7.73 5.60
CA LEU A 110 -0.34 -6.32 5.61
C LEU A 110 -0.60 -5.65 6.96
N LYS A 111 -1.74 -5.95 7.60
CA LYS A 111 -2.07 -5.44 8.94
C LYS A 111 -1.17 -6.03 10.04
N GLU A 112 -0.75 -7.29 9.89
CA GLU A 112 0.22 -7.90 10.81
C GLU A 112 1.62 -7.34 10.59
N SER A 113 1.90 -6.85 9.38
CA SER A 113 3.19 -6.23 8.99
C SER A 113 3.21 -4.70 9.14
N GLY A 114 2.08 -4.06 9.41
CA GLY A 114 1.89 -2.60 9.35
C GLY A 114 0.60 -2.16 10.05
N GLU A 115 0.59 -0.95 10.59
CA GLU A 115 -0.19 -0.71 11.80
C GLU A 115 -1.66 -0.24 11.54
N TYR A 116 -2.01 0.34 10.38
CA TYR A 116 -3.35 0.94 10.16
C TYR A 116 -3.86 1.00 8.70
N LEU A 117 -5.19 0.96 8.50
CA LEU A 117 -5.90 1.26 7.24
C LEU A 117 -7.06 2.23 7.53
N ASP A 118 -6.87 3.53 7.28
CA ASP A 118 -7.76 4.58 7.83
C ASP A 118 -8.30 5.63 6.85
N ILE A 119 -7.73 5.75 5.65
CA ILE A 119 -7.91 6.91 4.76
C ILE A 119 -8.59 6.51 3.46
N LEU A 120 -9.66 7.21 3.07
CA LEU A 120 -10.26 7.12 1.74
C LEU A 120 -9.74 8.26 0.86
N ALA A 121 -8.98 7.92 -0.18
CA ALA A 121 -8.47 8.86 -1.16
C ALA A 121 -9.31 8.82 -2.44
N ILE A 122 -9.79 9.97 -2.90
CA ILE A 122 -10.52 10.13 -4.16
C ILE A 122 -9.66 10.93 -5.14
N SER A 123 -9.53 10.43 -6.37
CA SER A 123 -8.83 11.16 -7.44
C SER A 123 -9.74 12.23 -8.03
N CYS A 124 -9.32 13.49 -7.94
CA CYS A 124 -9.95 14.64 -8.59
C CYS A 124 -8.85 15.58 -9.09
N ASP A 125 -8.60 15.59 -10.39
CA ASP A 125 -7.60 16.39 -11.06
C ASP A 125 -8.13 17.75 -11.58
N SER A 126 -9.45 18.00 -11.59
CA SER A 126 -10.02 19.30 -12.00
C SER A 126 -11.43 19.47 -11.46
N PHE A 127 -11.78 20.70 -11.10
CA PHE A 127 -13.11 21.16 -10.72
C PHE A 127 -13.90 21.75 -11.90
N ASP A 128 -13.36 21.63 -13.12
CA ASP A 128 -14.08 21.86 -14.36
C ASP A 128 -14.47 20.51 -15.03
N GLU A 129 -15.77 20.32 -15.29
CA GLU A 129 -16.27 19.06 -15.86
C GLU A 129 -15.83 18.85 -17.31
N ASP A 130 -15.62 19.91 -18.08
CA ASP A 130 -15.15 19.80 -19.45
C ASP A 130 -13.69 19.37 -19.51
N THR A 131 -12.85 19.90 -18.61
CA THR A 131 -11.47 19.45 -18.37
C THR A 131 -11.46 17.99 -17.94
N ASN A 132 -12.35 17.57 -17.04
CA ASN A 132 -12.51 16.16 -16.66
C ASN A 132 -12.88 15.25 -17.82
N LYS A 133 -13.75 15.70 -18.73
CA LYS A 133 -14.06 14.96 -19.96
C LYS A 133 -12.83 14.87 -20.88
N LEU A 134 -12.13 15.98 -21.10
CA LEU A 134 -10.94 16.06 -21.96
C LEU A 134 -9.84 15.11 -21.50
N ILE A 135 -9.56 15.08 -20.20
CA ILE A 135 -8.53 14.21 -19.66
C ILE A 135 -8.97 12.76 -19.52
N GLY A 136 -10.25 12.45 -19.71
CA GLY A 136 -10.81 11.09 -19.67
C GLY A 136 -11.32 10.66 -18.29
N ARG A 137 -11.49 11.60 -17.36
CA ARG A 137 -12.06 11.40 -16.02
C ARG A 137 -13.56 11.73 -15.96
N ALA A 138 -14.32 11.29 -16.97
CA ALA A 138 -15.78 11.36 -17.01
C ALA A 138 -16.40 9.98 -17.27
N GLN A 139 -17.62 9.74 -16.78
CA GLN A 139 -18.36 8.50 -17.02
C GLN A 139 -19.80 8.77 -17.48
N GLY A 140 -20.02 8.74 -18.79
CA GLY A 140 -21.34 8.94 -19.38
C GLY A 140 -21.93 10.31 -19.00
N ARG A 141 -23.14 10.32 -18.44
CA ARG A 141 -23.83 11.54 -17.98
C ARG A 141 -23.63 11.87 -16.50
N LYS A 142 -22.81 11.11 -15.78
CA LYS A 142 -22.59 11.32 -14.34
C LYS A 142 -21.55 12.41 -14.13
N SER A 143 -21.86 13.41 -13.31
CA SER A 143 -20.88 14.40 -12.85
C SER A 143 -19.87 13.74 -11.91
N HIS A 144 -18.59 13.98 -12.14
CA HIS A 144 -17.54 13.53 -11.24
C HIS A 144 -17.55 14.36 -9.95
N LEU A 145 -17.82 15.66 -10.06
CA LEU A 145 -17.83 16.59 -8.93
C LEU A 145 -18.99 16.33 -7.98
N ASP A 146 -20.22 16.10 -8.47
CA ASP A 146 -21.35 15.70 -7.63
C ASP A 146 -21.04 14.47 -6.79
N ASN A 147 -20.33 13.50 -7.38
CA ASN A 147 -19.90 12.29 -6.68
C ASN A 147 -18.82 12.59 -5.64
N LEU A 148 -17.88 13.49 -5.93
CA LEU A 148 -16.83 13.90 -5.00
C LEU A 148 -17.42 14.51 -3.71
N TYR A 149 -18.32 15.50 -3.86
CA TYR A 149 -19.00 16.12 -2.71
C TYR A 149 -19.87 15.13 -1.94
N ARG A 150 -20.55 14.22 -2.65
CA ARG A 150 -21.34 13.15 -2.00
C ARG A 150 -20.46 12.20 -1.17
N VAL A 151 -19.31 11.79 -1.70
CA VAL A 151 -18.37 10.91 -0.98
C VAL A 151 -17.76 11.63 0.22
N GLN A 152 -17.45 12.92 0.08
CA GLN A 152 -16.95 13.73 1.19
C GLN A 152 -17.98 13.80 2.33
N ASN A 153 -19.26 14.00 2.01
CA ASN A 153 -20.35 13.98 3.01
C ASN A 153 -20.46 12.61 3.71
N TRP A 154 -20.29 11.50 2.98
CA TRP A 154 -20.22 10.17 3.60
C TRP A 154 -19.00 10.02 4.52
N CYS A 155 -17.84 10.49 4.11
CA CYS A 155 -16.64 10.47 4.96
C CYS A 155 -16.87 11.22 6.28
N LYS A 156 -17.54 12.37 6.23
CA LYS A 156 -17.98 13.12 7.43
C LYS A 156 -18.90 12.27 8.30
N GLN A 157 -19.97 11.72 7.73
CA GLN A 157 -20.98 10.92 8.45
C GLN A 157 -20.39 9.67 9.11
N TYR A 158 -19.51 8.95 8.41
CA TYR A 158 -18.95 7.67 8.87
C TYR A 158 -17.59 7.82 9.56
N LYS A 159 -17.13 9.04 9.84
CA LYS A 159 -15.85 9.33 10.47
C LYS A 159 -14.69 8.63 9.75
N VAL A 160 -14.60 8.84 8.44
CA VAL A 160 -13.52 8.36 7.57
C VAL A 160 -12.67 9.57 7.16
N ALA A 161 -11.36 9.44 7.25
CA ALA A 161 -10.45 10.49 6.80
C ALA A 161 -10.54 10.63 5.28
N PHE A 162 -10.93 11.82 4.81
CA PHE A 162 -11.11 12.13 3.39
C PHE A 162 -9.85 12.75 2.80
N LYS A 163 -9.34 12.20 1.71
CA LYS A 163 -8.12 12.64 1.03
C LYS A 163 -8.42 12.86 -0.46
N ILE A 164 -7.79 13.87 -1.05
CA ILE A 164 -7.85 14.13 -2.49
C ILE A 164 -6.48 13.86 -3.12
N ASN A 165 -6.50 13.30 -4.32
CA ASN A 165 -5.35 13.07 -5.19
C ASN A 165 -5.59 13.79 -6.52
N SER A 166 -4.63 14.58 -7.00
CA SER A 166 -4.73 15.31 -8.26
C SER A 166 -3.48 15.13 -9.10
N VAL A 167 -3.62 14.79 -10.37
CA VAL A 167 -2.55 14.77 -11.37
C VAL A 167 -2.58 16.07 -12.15
N ILE A 168 -1.58 16.92 -11.92
CA ILE A 168 -1.40 18.17 -12.63
C ILE A 168 -0.75 17.87 -13.98
N ASN A 169 -1.43 18.30 -15.03
CA ASN A 169 -1.16 18.00 -16.42
C ASN A 169 -1.45 19.25 -17.28
N SER A 170 -1.16 19.16 -18.57
CA SER A 170 -1.27 20.27 -19.51
C SER A 170 -2.66 20.93 -19.57
N PHE A 171 -3.73 20.25 -19.17
CA PHE A 171 -5.10 20.76 -19.24
C PHE A 171 -5.59 21.45 -17.96
N ASN A 172 -4.93 21.26 -16.81
CA ASN A 172 -5.35 21.83 -15.52
C ASN A 172 -4.26 22.64 -14.80
N VAL A 173 -3.07 22.78 -15.40
CA VAL A 173 -1.92 23.44 -14.76
C VAL A 173 -2.15 24.93 -14.47
N GLU A 174 -3.08 25.56 -15.18
CA GLU A 174 -3.48 26.95 -14.94
C GLU A 174 -4.71 27.09 -14.02
N GLU A 175 -5.30 25.97 -13.58
CA GLU A 175 -6.49 25.98 -12.74
C GLU A 175 -6.16 26.51 -11.33
N ASP A 176 -7.10 27.24 -10.75
CA ASP A 176 -7.12 27.61 -9.33
C ASP A 176 -8.19 26.77 -8.62
N MET A 177 -7.74 25.93 -7.69
CA MET A 177 -8.56 24.94 -6.99
C MET A 177 -8.79 25.30 -5.51
N ARG A 178 -8.31 26.47 -5.06
CA ARG A 178 -8.25 26.82 -3.62
C ARG A 178 -9.61 26.80 -2.93
N ASP A 179 -10.62 27.41 -3.54
CA ASP A 179 -11.95 27.51 -2.95
C ASP A 179 -12.59 26.13 -2.77
N HIS A 180 -12.49 25.28 -3.80
CA HIS A 180 -13.04 23.93 -3.76
C HIS A 180 -12.30 23.01 -2.77
N ILE A 181 -10.97 23.09 -2.71
CA ILE A 181 -10.20 22.30 -1.74
C ILE A 181 -10.50 22.77 -0.31
N SER A 182 -10.67 24.07 -0.10
CA SER A 182 -11.05 24.64 1.20
C SER A 182 -12.45 24.17 1.62
N GLU A 183 -13.42 24.22 0.70
CA GLU A 183 -14.79 23.73 0.94
C GLU A 183 -14.82 22.23 1.28
N LEU A 184 -14.07 21.42 0.55
CA LEU A 184 -14.01 19.97 0.76
C LEU A 184 -13.21 19.58 2.01
N SER A 185 -12.31 20.45 2.48
CA SER A 185 -11.50 20.28 3.70
C SER A 185 -10.88 18.87 3.83
N PRO A 186 -10.15 18.34 2.82
CA PRO A 186 -9.53 17.03 2.95
C PRO A 186 -8.40 17.07 3.99
N VAL A 187 -8.19 15.96 4.69
CA VAL A 187 -7.06 15.82 5.64
C VAL A 187 -5.70 15.90 4.95
N ARG A 188 -5.68 15.63 3.64
CA ARG A 188 -4.49 15.69 2.78
C ARG A 188 -4.92 15.85 1.33
N TRP A 189 -4.25 16.75 0.62
CA TRP A 189 -4.37 16.90 -0.82
C TRP A 189 -3.02 16.56 -1.46
N LYS A 190 -2.94 15.42 -2.16
CA LYS A 190 -1.74 15.02 -2.88
C LYS A 190 -1.78 15.57 -4.29
N VAL A 191 -0.76 16.35 -4.64
CA VAL A 191 -0.63 17.01 -5.92
C VAL A 191 0.55 16.39 -6.65
N PHE A 192 0.25 15.64 -7.71
CA PHE A 192 1.21 14.88 -8.49
C PHE A 192 1.51 15.62 -9.80
N GLN A 193 2.77 15.72 -10.17
CA GLN A 193 3.13 16.07 -11.55
C GLN A 193 2.76 14.91 -12.48
N CYS A 194 2.32 15.16 -13.71
CA CYS A 194 2.05 14.08 -14.66
C CYS A 194 3.30 13.23 -14.92
N LEU A 195 3.21 11.92 -14.60
CA LEU A 195 4.31 10.96 -14.72
C LEU A 195 4.13 10.03 -15.93
N VAL A 196 5.21 9.90 -16.69
CA VAL A 196 5.32 8.94 -17.80
C VAL A 196 5.97 7.66 -17.30
N ILE A 197 5.37 6.52 -17.62
CA ILE A 197 5.82 5.16 -17.29
C ILE A 197 5.77 4.30 -18.55
N GLU A 198 6.93 3.78 -18.93
CA GLU A 198 7.10 2.92 -20.11
C GLU A 198 6.26 1.65 -19.98
N GLY A 199 5.55 1.31 -21.05
CA GLY A 199 4.65 0.18 -21.14
C GLY A 199 3.30 0.36 -20.41
N GLU A 200 3.09 1.45 -19.66
CA GLU A 200 1.76 1.78 -19.09
C GLU A 200 1.09 2.88 -19.91
N ASN A 201 1.74 4.05 -20.00
CA ASN A 201 1.21 5.24 -20.67
C ASN A 201 2.19 5.90 -21.64
N ALA A 202 3.26 5.18 -22.01
CA ALA A 202 4.22 5.53 -23.05
C ALA A 202 4.84 4.27 -23.65
N GLY A 203 5.28 4.36 -24.90
CA GLY A 203 5.89 3.26 -25.64
C GLY A 203 4.90 2.41 -26.45
N GLU A 204 5.42 1.59 -27.37
CA GLU A 204 4.62 0.87 -28.38
C GLU A 204 3.56 -0.08 -27.80
N ASN A 205 3.80 -0.62 -26.60
CA ASN A 205 2.92 -1.59 -25.96
C ASN A 205 1.99 -0.96 -24.90
N ALA A 206 1.96 0.37 -24.79
CA ALA A 206 1.11 1.07 -23.83
C ALA A 206 -0.35 1.19 -24.31
N LEU A 207 -1.28 1.21 -23.36
CA LEU A 207 -2.70 1.43 -23.65
C LEU A 207 -3.08 2.92 -23.67
N ARG A 208 -2.14 3.80 -23.35
CA ARG A 208 -2.33 5.23 -23.12
C ARG A 208 -1.10 5.99 -23.62
N GLU A 209 -1.29 7.28 -23.87
CA GLU A 209 -0.28 8.22 -24.37
C GLU A 209 -0.28 9.45 -23.46
N ALA A 210 0.62 9.44 -22.46
CA ALA A 210 0.73 10.47 -21.45
C ALA A 210 1.52 11.70 -21.92
N GLU A 211 2.25 11.61 -23.04
CA GLU A 211 3.16 12.63 -23.54
C GLU A 211 2.46 13.98 -23.71
N ARG A 212 1.22 13.98 -24.21
CA ARG A 212 0.41 15.20 -24.38
C ARG A 212 -0.05 15.86 -23.06
N PHE A 213 0.05 15.13 -21.95
CA PHE A 213 -0.35 15.57 -20.62
C PHE A 213 0.83 16.08 -19.78
N VAL A 214 2.07 15.88 -20.24
CA VAL A 214 3.27 16.26 -19.50
C VAL A 214 3.37 17.78 -19.37
N ILE A 215 3.83 18.20 -18.20
CA ILE A 215 4.17 19.59 -17.88
C ILE A 215 5.62 19.68 -17.41
N SER A 216 6.25 20.82 -17.64
CA SER A 216 7.59 21.11 -17.13
C SER A 216 7.60 21.23 -15.60
N ASP A 217 8.79 21.09 -15.01
CA ASP A 217 8.98 21.29 -13.57
C ASP A 217 8.63 22.72 -13.14
N GLN A 218 8.88 23.71 -14.01
CA GLN A 218 8.53 25.11 -13.76
C GLN A 218 7.02 25.32 -13.71
N GLN A 219 6.28 24.83 -14.71
CA GLN A 219 4.81 24.90 -14.69
C GLN A 219 4.21 24.20 -13.46
N PHE A 220 4.81 23.10 -13.03
CA PHE A 220 4.40 22.46 -11.79
C PHE A 220 4.69 23.33 -10.57
N GLN A 221 5.85 24.00 -10.49
CA GLN A 221 6.13 24.96 -9.40
C GLN A 221 5.14 26.12 -9.40
N ASP A 222 4.81 26.69 -10.57
CA ASP A 222 3.85 27.80 -10.68
C ASP A 222 2.47 27.40 -10.14
N PHE A 223 2.03 26.17 -10.42
CA PHE A 223 0.81 25.61 -9.82
C PHE A 223 0.92 25.52 -8.29
N LEU A 224 2.06 25.09 -7.75
CA LEU A 224 2.26 24.99 -6.30
C LEU A 224 2.28 26.37 -5.61
N GLU A 225 2.91 27.36 -6.23
CA GLU A 225 2.96 28.73 -5.73
C GLU A 225 1.55 29.35 -5.66
N ARG A 226 0.72 29.12 -6.69
CA ARG A 226 -0.68 29.55 -6.74
C ARG A 226 -1.51 29.00 -5.57
N HIS A 227 -1.19 27.80 -5.08
CA HIS A 227 -1.90 27.09 -4.01
C HIS A 227 -1.12 27.05 -2.69
N SER A 228 -0.16 27.96 -2.49
CA SER A 228 0.74 27.96 -1.33
C SER A 228 0.05 28.19 0.01
N ASP A 229 -1.16 28.75 0.01
CA ASP A 229 -2.05 28.94 1.16
C ASP A 229 -2.81 27.67 1.58
N VAL A 230 -2.85 26.65 0.72
CA VAL A 230 -3.55 25.39 1.01
C VAL A 230 -2.69 24.49 1.89
N THR A 231 -2.92 24.56 3.20
CA THR A 231 -2.10 23.86 4.21
C THR A 231 -2.07 22.34 4.10
N CYS A 232 -3.11 21.70 3.53
CA CYS A 232 -3.17 20.26 3.36
C CYS A 232 -2.49 19.75 2.07
N LEU A 233 -1.96 20.66 1.24
CA LEU A 233 -1.27 20.35 -0.01
C LEU A 233 0.05 19.63 0.25
N VAL A 234 0.29 18.55 -0.49
CA VAL A 234 1.52 17.77 -0.44
C VAL A 234 2.03 17.53 -1.84
N PRO A 235 3.11 18.22 -2.26
CA PRO A 235 3.57 18.21 -3.64
C PRO A 235 4.48 17.01 -3.93
N GLU A 236 4.23 16.37 -5.06
CA GLU A 236 4.94 15.18 -5.53
C GLU A 236 5.33 15.33 -7.00
N SER A 237 6.54 15.86 -7.20
CA SER A 237 7.18 15.88 -8.52
C SER A 237 7.54 14.48 -8.98
N ASN A 238 7.84 14.34 -10.27
CA ASN A 238 8.24 13.07 -10.87
C ASN A 238 9.44 12.42 -10.15
N GLN A 239 10.41 13.22 -9.68
CA GLN A 239 11.54 12.75 -8.89
C GLN A 239 11.13 12.16 -7.53
N LYS A 240 10.09 12.71 -6.91
CA LYS A 240 9.58 12.23 -5.61
C LYS A 240 8.72 10.98 -5.77
N MET A 241 8.02 10.82 -6.89
CA MET A 241 7.02 9.76 -7.07
C MET A 241 7.59 8.39 -7.45
N ARG A 242 8.67 8.32 -8.23
CA ARG A 242 9.10 7.04 -8.84
C ARG A 242 9.37 5.94 -7.80
N ASP A 243 10.08 6.23 -6.73
CA ASP A 243 10.61 5.15 -5.85
C ASP A 243 10.10 5.20 -4.41
N SER A 244 9.20 6.13 -4.11
CA SER A 244 8.81 6.44 -2.72
C SER A 244 7.51 5.77 -2.29
N TYR A 245 6.97 4.86 -3.10
CA TYR A 245 5.70 4.19 -2.89
C TYR A 245 5.86 2.68 -2.83
N LEU A 246 5.28 2.06 -1.80
CA LEU A 246 4.96 0.65 -1.85
C LEU A 246 3.63 0.50 -2.60
N ILE A 247 3.70 -0.14 -3.75
CA ILE A 247 2.54 -0.39 -4.62
C ILE A 247 2.36 -1.91 -4.73
N LEU A 248 1.20 -2.40 -4.32
CA LEU A 248 0.78 -3.79 -4.57
C LEU A 248 -0.17 -3.82 -5.77
N ASP A 249 0.09 -4.74 -6.68
CA ASP A 249 -0.79 -5.01 -7.82
C ASP A 249 -1.94 -5.95 -7.46
N GLU A 250 -2.75 -6.30 -8.47
CA GLU A 250 -3.94 -7.13 -8.33
C GLU A 250 -3.64 -8.58 -7.86
N TYR A 251 -2.40 -9.04 -8.01
CA TYR A 251 -1.90 -10.35 -7.54
C TYR A 251 -1.18 -10.26 -6.18
N MET A 252 -1.23 -9.09 -5.54
CA MET A 252 -0.51 -8.76 -4.30
C MET A 252 1.01 -8.93 -4.44
N ARG A 253 1.56 -8.46 -5.56
CA ARG A 253 3.01 -8.35 -5.80
C ARG A 253 3.42 -6.89 -5.65
N PHE A 254 4.56 -6.62 -5.02
CA PHE A 254 5.10 -5.27 -4.99
C PHE A 254 5.61 -4.88 -6.37
N LEU A 255 5.37 -3.63 -6.79
CA LEU A 255 5.83 -3.11 -8.07
C LEU A 255 7.04 -2.19 -7.87
N ASP A 256 8.17 -2.56 -8.47
CA ASP A 256 9.37 -1.73 -8.57
C ASP A 256 9.25 -0.77 -9.76
N CYS A 257 9.51 0.51 -9.50
CA CYS A 257 9.35 1.60 -10.45
C CYS A 257 10.66 2.32 -10.83
N ARG A 258 11.82 1.86 -10.33
CA ARG A 258 13.11 2.55 -10.47
C ARG A 258 13.55 2.74 -11.92
N GLU A 259 13.30 1.73 -12.76
CA GLU A 259 13.66 1.73 -14.18
C GLU A 259 12.58 2.37 -15.07
N GLY A 260 11.63 3.12 -14.49
CA GLY A 260 10.55 3.77 -15.23
C GLY A 260 9.49 2.79 -15.79
N ARG A 261 9.52 1.55 -15.32
CA ARG A 261 8.54 0.47 -15.61
C ARG A 261 7.84 0.04 -14.32
N LYS A 262 6.97 -0.97 -14.36
CA LYS A 262 6.35 -1.57 -13.17
C LYS A 262 6.71 -3.04 -13.11
N ASP A 263 7.84 -3.36 -12.48
CA ASP A 263 8.38 -4.71 -12.42
C ASP A 263 7.86 -5.42 -11.15
N PRO A 264 7.07 -6.50 -11.28
CA PRO A 264 6.43 -7.14 -10.13
C PRO A 264 7.37 -8.10 -9.38
N SER A 265 7.30 -8.08 -8.05
CA SER A 265 7.88 -9.10 -7.16
C SER A 265 7.12 -10.43 -7.23
N LYS A 266 7.52 -11.42 -6.43
CA LYS A 266 6.63 -12.55 -6.08
C LYS A 266 5.47 -12.09 -5.19
N SER A 267 4.34 -12.80 -5.19
CA SER A 267 3.18 -12.43 -4.38
C SER A 267 3.47 -12.58 -2.89
N ILE A 268 2.99 -11.64 -2.08
CA ILE A 268 3.06 -11.75 -0.61
C ILE A 268 2.32 -12.99 -0.10
N LEU A 269 1.35 -13.51 -0.87
CA LEU A 269 0.59 -14.71 -0.54
C LEU A 269 1.43 -15.99 -0.65
N ASP A 270 2.49 -15.96 -1.46
CA ASP A 270 3.36 -17.10 -1.73
C ASP A 270 4.64 -17.07 -0.89
N VAL A 271 5.26 -15.89 -0.79
CA VAL A 271 6.58 -15.74 -0.15
C VAL A 271 6.57 -14.95 1.15
N GLY A 272 5.42 -14.41 1.55
CA GLY A 272 5.31 -13.50 2.68
C GLY A 272 5.76 -12.07 2.37
N VAL A 273 5.32 -11.12 3.19
CA VAL A 273 5.58 -9.68 3.00
C VAL A 273 7.07 -9.36 3.10
N GLU A 274 7.78 -9.91 4.09
CA GLU A 274 9.20 -9.65 4.33
C GLU A 274 10.10 -10.02 3.15
N ASN A 275 9.77 -11.11 2.43
CA ASN A 275 10.55 -11.54 1.28
C ASN A 275 10.14 -10.78 0.02
N ALA A 276 8.85 -10.51 -0.17
CA ALA A 276 8.38 -9.79 -1.35
C ALA A 276 8.84 -8.33 -1.37
N ILE A 277 8.83 -7.65 -0.20
CA ILE A 277 9.13 -6.21 -0.10
C ILE A 277 10.58 -5.87 -0.42
N GLN A 278 11.51 -6.82 -0.28
CA GLN A 278 12.92 -6.63 -0.65
C GLN A 278 13.11 -6.33 -2.14
N PHE A 279 12.13 -6.69 -2.97
CA PHE A 279 12.14 -6.46 -4.42
C PHE A 279 11.25 -5.31 -4.85
N SER A 280 10.74 -4.49 -3.93
CA SER A 280 9.81 -3.39 -4.27
C SER A 280 10.50 -2.13 -4.77
N GLY A 281 11.83 -2.05 -4.70
CA GLY A 281 12.59 -0.83 -5.04
C GLY A 281 12.31 0.37 -4.13
N PHE A 282 11.71 0.15 -2.95
CA PHE A 282 11.21 1.23 -2.09
C PHE A 282 12.33 2.02 -1.42
N ASP A 283 12.33 3.34 -1.65
CA ASP A 283 13.19 4.30 -0.96
C ASP A 283 12.49 4.88 0.28
N GLU A 284 12.77 4.28 1.44
CA GLU A 284 12.25 4.73 2.74
C GLU A 284 12.68 6.17 3.07
N LYS A 285 13.89 6.59 2.68
CA LYS A 285 14.36 7.95 2.94
C LYS A 285 13.55 8.95 2.13
N MET A 286 13.28 8.65 0.86
CA MET A 286 12.42 9.49 0.02
C MET A 286 10.97 9.50 0.52
N PHE A 287 10.44 8.35 0.96
CA PHE A 287 9.13 8.25 1.61
C PHE A 287 9.02 9.19 2.82
N LEU A 288 10.01 9.21 3.71
CA LEU A 288 10.03 10.14 4.84
C LEU A 288 10.19 11.60 4.38
N LYS A 289 11.11 11.88 3.45
CA LYS A 289 11.38 13.23 2.92
C LYS A 289 10.15 13.89 2.29
N ARG A 290 9.28 13.11 1.63
CA ARG A 290 8.01 13.61 1.04
C ARG A 290 6.84 13.67 2.03
N GLY A 291 7.09 13.50 3.34
CA GLY A 291 6.05 13.48 4.36
C GLY A 291 5.14 12.26 4.26
N GLY A 292 5.70 11.09 3.92
CA GLY A 292 4.98 9.82 3.84
C GLY A 292 4.53 9.30 5.21
N LYS A 293 5.26 9.64 6.28
CA LYS A 293 4.86 9.41 7.67
C LYS A 293 4.19 10.66 8.23
N TYR A 294 2.94 10.54 8.62
CA TYR A 294 2.12 11.59 9.22
C TYR A 294 1.05 10.93 10.11
N THR A 295 0.30 11.71 10.88
CA THR A 295 -0.79 11.20 11.72
C THR A 295 -1.85 10.55 10.84
N TRP A 296 -1.85 9.22 10.76
CA TRP A 296 -2.73 8.40 9.91
C TRP A 296 -3.85 7.68 10.66
N SER A 297 -3.73 7.54 11.98
CA SER A 297 -4.72 6.84 12.80
C SER A 297 -5.94 7.71 12.96
N LYS A 298 -7.13 7.18 12.68
CA LYS A 298 -8.38 7.88 12.95
C LYS A 298 -8.49 8.35 14.40
N ALA A 299 -7.91 7.62 15.35
CA ALA A 299 -7.94 7.98 16.77
C ALA A 299 -7.11 9.23 17.09
N ASP A 300 -6.10 9.53 16.26
CA ASP A 300 -5.20 10.67 16.43
C ASP A 300 -5.58 11.85 15.51
N MET A 301 -6.52 11.65 14.59
CA MET A 301 -7.07 12.70 13.74
C MET A 301 -8.25 13.40 14.43
N ARG A 302 -8.22 14.74 14.45
CA ARG A 302 -9.40 15.55 14.80
C ARG A 302 -10.41 15.47 13.65
N LEU A 303 -11.25 14.45 13.66
CA LEU A 303 -12.39 14.30 12.73
C LEU A 303 -13.65 15.02 13.24
N GLU A 304 -13.47 15.99 14.15
CA GLU A 304 -14.51 16.94 14.55
C GLU A 304 -14.50 18.05 13.50
N TRP A 305 -15.44 17.93 12.56
CA TRP A 305 -15.77 18.95 11.58
C TRP A 305 -16.97 19.75 12.06
#